data_AF-A0A3D1HIU2-F1
#
_entry.id   AF-A0A3D1HIU2-F1
#
_cell.length_a   1.000
_cell.length_b   1.000
_cell.length_c   1.000
_cell.angle_alpha   90.00
_cell.angle_beta   90.00
_cell.angle_gamma   90.00
#
_symmetry.space_group_name_H-M   'P 1'
#
loop_
_entity.id
_entity.type
_entity.pdbx_description
1 polymer ?
#
loop_
_entity_poly.entity_id
_entity_poly.type
_entity_poly.pdbx_seq_one_letter_code
_entity_poly.pdbx_strand_id
1 'polypeptide(L)'
;MTKKILFLLSMLLCVVTGAMAQNSDDNKVFVVKNGRIVSSYEIGKDIDNITFQKSIALDGNAVQVGDQKIEMKSAIIMQQNGLIYVFLSPLEDAKTTADVAGGDYYMQIVMSPTLLGENITLSKFSEEFEEDEMFQVSFMDKKKYDEDDNYEPPMFSSDDYSDLFTDGTLYLNYTDDELDFHFSGDAAEGAETFAAQYKGPFTEIKQNPYYFSVDGDRMDLRAAFAEKVADGVAFYLTPGNIDKANRLDDTYYYIRLFVP
;
A
#
# COMPACT_ATOMS: atom_id res chain seq x y z
N MET A 1 40.79 0.77 -27.83
CA MET A 1 40.68 1.85 -26.81
C MET A 1 39.21 2.12 -26.55
N THR A 2 38.87 2.43 -25.30
CA THR A 2 37.50 2.34 -24.78
C THR A 2 36.82 3.72 -24.77
N LYS A 3 35.60 3.83 -25.32
CA LYS A 3 34.76 5.02 -25.14
C LYS A 3 33.71 4.76 -24.07
N LYS A 4 33.87 5.36 -22.89
CA LYS A 4 32.77 5.57 -21.95
C LYS A 4 31.94 6.75 -22.46
N ILE A 5 30.62 6.61 -22.52
CA ILE A 5 29.68 7.71 -22.77
C ILE A 5 29.12 8.10 -21.41
N LEU A 6 29.25 9.38 -21.04
CA LEU A 6 28.60 9.92 -19.84
C LEU A 6 27.15 10.28 -20.17
N PHE A 7 26.23 9.98 -19.26
CA PHE A 7 24.97 10.68 -19.19
C PHE A 7 25.22 12.15 -18.80
N LEU A 8 24.48 13.07 -19.43
CA LEU A 8 24.43 14.47 -19.03
C LEU A 8 23.00 14.94 -19.29
N LEU A 9 22.21 15.05 -18.21
CA LEU A 9 20.78 15.34 -18.29
C LEU A 9 20.57 16.79 -18.73
N SER A 10 19.76 16.99 -19.77
CA SER A 10 19.57 18.30 -20.39
C SER A 10 18.63 19.20 -19.58
N MET A 11 19.18 20.12 -18.79
CA MET A 11 18.45 21.33 -18.43
C MET A 11 18.16 22.13 -19.70
N LEU A 12 16.88 22.28 -20.07
CA LEU A 12 16.47 23.21 -21.12
C LEU A 12 15.91 24.50 -20.52
N LEU A 13 16.24 25.61 -21.17
CA LEU A 13 16.16 26.97 -20.65
C LEU A 13 14.72 27.45 -20.37
N CYS A 14 14.58 28.21 -19.29
CA CYS A 14 13.67 29.36 -19.23
C CYS A 14 14.45 30.62 -18.81
N VAL A 15 14.63 31.56 -19.74
CA VAL A 15 15.28 32.88 -19.59
C VAL A 15 14.62 33.80 -20.64
N VAL A 16 14.32 35.10 -20.47
CA VAL A 16 14.50 36.16 -19.45
C VAL A 16 13.12 36.91 -19.37
N THR A 17 12.74 37.82 -18.46
CA THR A 17 13.39 38.71 -17.46
C THR A 17 12.57 38.76 -16.15
N GLY A 18 13.08 39.19 -14.99
CA GLY A 18 14.45 39.59 -14.66
C GLY A 18 14.53 40.42 -13.36
N ALA A 19 15.73 40.89 -13.02
CA ALA A 19 16.01 41.89 -11.98
C ALA A 19 15.65 41.56 -10.50
N MET A 20 15.99 40.37 -10.01
CA MET A 20 16.53 40.18 -8.64
C MET A 20 17.47 38.97 -8.62
N ALA A 21 18.76 39.21 -8.88
CA ALA A 21 19.80 38.17 -8.88
C ALA A 21 21.11 38.73 -8.30
N GLN A 22 21.03 39.31 -7.09
CA GLN A 22 22.21 39.81 -6.37
C GLN A 22 22.04 39.76 -4.85
N ASN A 23 21.80 38.55 -4.35
CA ASN A 23 22.26 38.02 -3.06
C ASN A 23 22.05 36.51 -3.14
N SER A 24 23.13 35.73 -3.21
CA SER A 24 23.04 34.28 -2.97
C SER A 24 23.03 34.08 -1.45
N ASP A 25 21.83 33.88 -0.90
CA ASP A 25 21.68 33.49 0.50
C ASP A 25 22.11 32.01 0.65
N ASP A 26 23.42 31.76 0.52
CA ASP A 26 24.04 30.42 0.55
C ASP A 26 23.83 29.70 1.91
N ASN A 27 23.29 30.43 2.90
CA ASN A 27 22.90 29.95 4.22
C ASN A 27 21.41 29.53 4.32
N LYS A 28 20.70 29.25 3.22
CA LYS A 28 19.27 28.85 3.24
C LYS A 28 19.01 27.44 2.74
N VAL A 29 18.19 26.70 3.47
CA VAL A 29 17.59 25.42 3.05
C VAL A 29 16.11 25.64 2.72
N PHE A 30 15.64 25.01 1.64
CA PHE A 30 14.26 25.08 1.19
C PHE A 30 13.59 23.71 1.31
N VAL A 31 12.40 23.65 1.90
CA VAL A 31 11.56 22.46 1.84
C VAL A 31 10.66 22.58 0.61
N VAL A 32 10.63 21.51 -0.19
CA VAL A 32 9.97 21.48 -1.50
C VAL A 32 8.97 20.32 -1.52
N LYS A 33 7.66 20.63 -1.55
CA LYS A 33 6.60 19.64 -1.80
C LYS A 33 6.06 19.83 -3.21
N ASN A 34 5.95 18.75 -3.97
CA ASN A 34 5.44 18.71 -5.35
C ASN A 34 6.07 19.77 -6.27
N GLY A 35 7.40 19.92 -6.21
CA GLY A 35 8.18 20.86 -7.02
C GLY A 35 8.04 22.34 -6.64
N ARG A 36 7.32 22.67 -5.56
CA ARG A 36 7.15 24.04 -5.05
C ARG A 36 7.85 24.20 -3.71
N ILE A 37 8.60 25.29 -3.55
CA ILE A 37 9.12 25.71 -2.24
C ILE A 37 7.91 26.04 -1.36
N VAL A 38 7.78 25.33 -0.23
CA VAL A 38 6.70 25.55 0.76
C VAL A 38 7.21 26.29 2.01
N SER A 39 8.50 26.16 2.33
CA SER A 39 9.16 26.94 3.39
C SER A 39 10.67 27.08 3.15
N SER A 40 11.30 28.02 3.85
CA SER A 40 12.74 28.30 3.81
C SER A 40 13.29 28.60 5.20
N TYR A 41 14.45 28.04 5.53
CA TYR A 41 15.07 28.10 6.86
C TYR A 41 16.52 28.59 6.77
N GLU A 42 16.98 29.34 7.76
CA GLU A 42 18.33 29.90 7.84
C GLU A 42 19.28 29.00 8.67
N ILE A 43 20.43 28.63 8.08
CA ILE A 43 21.50 27.85 8.71
C ILE A 43 22.13 28.69 9.84
N GLY A 44 22.32 28.11 11.03
CA GLY A 44 22.86 28.83 12.20
C GLY A 44 21.82 29.66 12.97
N LYS A 45 20.53 29.44 12.71
CA LYS A 45 19.42 30.16 13.38
C LYS A 45 18.14 29.35 13.48
N ASP A 46 17.58 28.94 12.34
CA ASP A 46 16.33 28.18 12.27
C ASP A 46 16.62 26.66 12.24
N ILE A 47 17.71 26.27 11.56
CA ILE A 47 18.05 24.88 11.27
C ILE A 47 18.68 24.14 12.47
N ASP A 48 19.27 24.88 13.40
CA ASP A 48 19.96 24.34 14.58
C ASP A 48 19.02 23.59 15.54
N ASN A 49 17.71 23.71 15.34
CA ASN A 49 16.65 22.99 16.08
C ASN A 49 15.78 22.08 15.17
N ILE A 50 16.19 21.78 13.93
CA ILE A 50 15.48 20.81 13.08
C ILE A 50 15.79 19.39 13.55
N THR A 51 14.90 18.86 14.40
CA THR A 51 14.82 17.43 14.70
C THR A 51 14.11 16.72 13.55
N PHE A 52 14.85 15.96 12.75
CA PHE A 52 14.25 14.94 11.89
C PHE A 52 13.78 13.77 12.77
N GLN A 53 12.55 13.31 12.61
CA GLN A 53 12.11 12.06 13.23
C GLN A 53 13.03 10.92 12.76
N LYS A 54 13.53 10.16 13.73
CA LYS A 54 14.57 9.16 13.48
C LYS A 54 13.92 7.82 13.13
N SER A 55 13.56 7.67 11.86
CA SER A 55 13.18 6.37 11.29
C SER A 55 14.17 5.26 11.71
N ILE A 56 13.62 4.14 12.21
CA ILE A 56 14.35 2.90 12.43
C ILE A 56 14.67 2.29 11.07
N ALA A 57 15.81 2.67 10.51
CA ALA A 57 16.36 2.03 9.32
C ALA A 57 16.78 0.59 9.65
N LEU A 58 16.13 -0.40 9.03
CA LEU A 58 16.50 -1.80 9.14
C LEU A 58 17.54 -2.17 8.06
N ASP A 59 18.35 -3.20 8.29
CA ASP A 59 19.10 -3.83 7.20
C ASP A 59 18.17 -4.72 6.35
N GLY A 60 18.02 -4.41 5.06
CA GLY A 60 17.25 -5.21 4.09
C GLY A 60 15.72 -5.11 4.26
N ASN A 61 14.99 -5.85 3.42
CA ASN A 61 13.53 -5.92 3.51
C ASN A 61 13.14 -6.81 4.70
N ALA A 62 12.49 -6.24 5.71
CA ALA A 62 12.26 -6.92 6.98
C ALA A 62 11.14 -6.27 7.80
N VAL A 63 10.59 -7.06 8.73
CA VAL A 63 9.83 -6.58 9.89
C VAL A 63 10.65 -6.90 11.15
N GLN A 64 10.65 -5.99 12.11
CA GLN A 64 11.16 -6.21 13.45
C GLN A 64 10.03 -5.96 14.47
N VAL A 65 9.82 -6.94 15.36
CA VAL A 65 8.89 -6.89 16.49
C VAL A 65 9.66 -7.33 17.73
N GLY A 66 9.90 -6.41 18.66
CA GLY A 66 10.82 -6.62 19.78
C GLY A 66 12.22 -7.01 19.31
N ASP A 67 12.76 -8.10 19.88
CA ASP A 67 14.03 -8.72 19.46
C ASP A 67 13.90 -9.56 18.17
N GLN A 68 12.68 -9.85 17.70
CA GLN A 68 12.44 -10.74 16.57
C GLN A 68 12.49 -9.98 15.24
N LYS A 69 13.46 -10.30 14.37
CA LYS A 69 13.55 -9.77 13.00
C LYS A 69 13.27 -10.86 11.97
N ILE A 70 12.36 -10.59 11.03
CA ILE A 70 11.92 -11.49 9.97
C ILE A 70 12.20 -10.84 8.61
N GLU A 71 12.89 -11.54 7.72
CA GLU A 71 13.13 -11.08 6.33
C GLU A 71 11.82 -11.16 5.52
N MET A 72 11.50 -10.10 4.78
CA MET A 72 10.35 -10.04 3.87
C MET A 72 10.84 -10.14 2.44
N LYS A 73 10.47 -11.22 1.75
CA LYS A 73 11.03 -11.58 0.44
C LYS A 73 10.10 -11.23 -0.72
N SER A 74 8.80 -11.49 -0.58
CA SER A 74 7.79 -11.12 -1.57
C SER A 74 6.75 -10.16 -1.01
N ALA A 75 6.15 -9.40 -1.91
CA ALA A 75 5.03 -8.51 -1.62
C ALA A 75 3.87 -8.76 -2.59
N ILE A 76 2.66 -8.53 -2.12
CA ILE A 76 1.41 -8.59 -2.90
C ILE A 76 0.66 -7.28 -2.70
N ILE A 77 0.10 -6.73 -3.78
CA ILE A 77 -0.80 -5.57 -3.72
C ILE A 77 -2.15 -5.93 -4.33
N MET A 78 -3.23 -5.51 -3.70
CA MET A 78 -4.59 -5.57 -4.26
C MET A 78 -5.41 -4.35 -3.84
N GLN A 79 -6.40 -3.98 -4.64
CA GLN A 79 -7.40 -2.97 -4.25
C GLN A 79 -8.73 -3.66 -3.97
N GLN A 80 -9.41 -3.26 -2.89
CA GLN A 80 -10.72 -3.78 -2.50
C GLN A 80 -11.50 -2.73 -1.71
N ASN A 81 -12.80 -2.60 -1.98
CA ASN A 81 -13.71 -1.67 -1.29
C ASN A 81 -13.25 -0.19 -1.28
N GLY A 82 -12.42 0.22 -2.24
CA GLY A 82 -11.84 1.57 -2.31
C GLY A 82 -10.49 1.71 -1.60
N LEU A 83 -10.07 0.73 -0.80
CA LEU A 83 -8.79 0.71 -0.09
C LEU A 83 -7.73 -0.11 -0.85
N ILE A 84 -6.47 0.22 -0.60
CA ILE A 84 -5.31 -0.60 -0.99
C ILE A 84 -4.99 -1.56 0.15
N TYR A 85 -4.66 -2.80 -0.20
CA TYR A 85 -4.13 -3.81 0.70
C TYR A 85 -2.76 -4.23 0.17
N VAL A 86 -1.75 -4.15 1.03
CA VAL A 86 -0.40 -4.67 0.79
C VAL A 86 -0.13 -5.79 1.77
N PHE A 87 0.43 -6.89 1.29
CA PHE A 87 0.86 -8.02 2.10
C PHE A 87 2.35 -8.28 1.88
N LEU A 88 3.12 -8.39 2.96
CA LEU A 88 4.54 -8.76 2.91
C LEU A 88 4.72 -10.17 3.49
N SER A 89 5.56 -10.99 2.87
CA SER A 89 5.76 -12.39 3.24
C SER A 89 7.24 -12.80 3.24
N PRO A 90 7.69 -13.67 4.17
CA PRO A 90 9.01 -14.30 4.15
C PRO A 90 9.16 -15.37 3.05
N LEU A 91 8.07 -15.72 2.34
CA LEU A 91 8.09 -16.64 1.21
C LEU A 91 8.64 -15.94 -0.04
N GLU A 92 9.40 -16.64 -0.88
CA GLU A 92 10.07 -16.05 -2.06
C GLU A 92 9.11 -15.79 -3.25
N ASP A 93 8.02 -16.55 -3.34
CA ASP A 93 7.21 -16.69 -4.56
C ASP A 93 5.69 -16.53 -4.30
N ALA A 94 5.27 -15.90 -3.19
CA ALA A 94 3.85 -15.72 -2.85
C ALA A 94 3.14 -14.79 -3.86
N LYS A 95 1.99 -15.26 -4.39
CA LYS A 95 1.27 -14.59 -5.49
C LYS A 95 -0.23 -14.41 -5.24
N THR A 96 -0.74 -15.07 -4.20
CA THR A 96 -2.10 -14.94 -3.68
C THR A 96 -2.08 -14.66 -2.17
N THR A 97 -3.14 -14.05 -1.65
CA THR A 97 -3.30 -13.87 -0.20
C THR A 97 -3.36 -15.21 0.56
N ALA A 98 -3.76 -16.30 -0.11
CA ALA A 98 -3.73 -17.66 0.44
C ALA A 98 -2.29 -18.22 0.58
N ASP A 99 -1.37 -17.87 -0.32
CA ASP A 99 0.05 -18.24 -0.18
C ASP A 99 0.66 -17.54 1.05
N VAL A 100 0.34 -16.26 1.22
CA VAL A 100 0.82 -15.44 2.35
C VAL A 100 0.27 -15.96 3.69
N ALA A 101 -1.05 -16.17 3.79
CA ALA A 101 -1.69 -16.70 4.99
C ALA A 101 -1.34 -18.17 5.29
N GLY A 102 -0.72 -18.88 4.34
CA GLY A 102 -0.16 -20.22 4.52
C GLY A 102 1.27 -20.25 5.08
N GLY A 103 1.91 -19.08 5.24
CA GLY A 103 3.24 -18.97 5.86
C GLY A 103 3.20 -18.78 7.38
N ASP A 104 4.34 -19.01 8.04
CA ASP A 104 4.50 -18.82 9.49
C ASP A 104 4.34 -17.35 9.93
N TYR A 105 4.63 -16.41 9.02
CA TYR A 105 4.58 -14.97 9.26
C TYR A 105 4.03 -14.21 8.06
N TYR A 106 3.32 -13.11 8.31
CA TYR A 106 3.07 -12.08 7.31
C TYR A 106 2.81 -10.72 7.95
N MET A 107 2.98 -9.66 7.16
CA MET A 107 2.53 -8.30 7.49
C MET A 107 1.42 -7.89 6.54
N GLN A 108 0.39 -7.22 7.05
CA GLN A 108 -0.66 -6.60 6.24
C GLN A 108 -0.64 -5.08 6.49
N ILE A 109 -0.80 -4.31 5.42
CA ILE A 109 -1.03 -2.87 5.45
C ILE A 109 -2.31 -2.60 4.65
N VAL A 110 -3.21 -1.79 5.19
CA VAL A 110 -4.42 -1.29 4.52
C VAL A 110 -4.35 0.24 4.51
N MET A 111 -4.73 0.89 3.40
CA MET A 111 -4.59 2.34 3.26
C MET A 111 -5.59 2.96 2.27
N SER A 112 -6.11 4.15 2.59
CA SER A 112 -6.85 4.99 1.63
C SER A 112 -5.94 5.47 0.48
N PRO A 113 -6.32 5.33 -0.81
CA PRO A 113 -5.41 5.57 -1.94
C PRO A 113 -4.81 6.97 -2.07
N THR A 114 -5.45 7.96 -1.45
CA THR A 114 -5.02 9.36 -1.36
C THR A 114 -3.77 9.57 -0.51
N LEU A 115 -3.49 8.66 0.43
CA LEU A 115 -2.33 8.68 1.31
C LEU A 115 -1.03 8.17 0.64
N LEU A 116 -1.10 7.62 -0.58
CA LEU A 116 0.07 7.08 -1.28
C LEU A 116 1.13 8.17 -1.56
N GLY A 117 2.36 7.89 -1.15
CA GLY A 117 3.50 8.78 -1.35
C GLY A 117 3.57 9.97 -0.38
N GLU A 118 2.62 10.10 0.55
CA GLU A 118 2.72 11.03 1.67
C GLU A 118 3.56 10.43 2.81
N ASN A 119 4.15 11.30 3.63
CA ASN A 119 4.99 10.91 4.78
C ASN A 119 4.18 11.13 6.05
N ILE A 120 3.42 10.11 6.46
CA ILE A 120 2.49 10.19 7.58
C ILE A 120 3.25 10.26 8.90
N THR A 121 2.93 11.27 9.71
CA THR A 121 3.29 11.32 11.14
C THR A 121 2.11 10.82 11.96
N LEU A 122 2.28 9.76 12.76
CA LEU A 122 1.14 9.15 13.49
C LEU A 122 0.45 10.16 14.42
N SER A 123 1.24 10.92 15.20
CA SER A 123 0.74 11.93 16.14
C SER A 123 -0.04 13.10 15.53
N LYS A 124 -0.11 13.20 14.20
CA LYS A 124 -0.78 14.29 13.47
C LYS A 124 -1.77 13.84 12.41
N PHE A 125 -2.09 12.54 12.34
CA PHE A 125 -2.90 12.03 11.23
C PHE A 125 -4.21 12.80 11.03
N SER A 126 -4.94 13.06 12.12
CA SER A 126 -6.19 13.85 12.13
C SER A 126 -6.01 15.39 12.04
N GLU A 127 -4.78 15.89 11.98
CA GLU A 127 -4.47 17.29 11.63
C GLU A 127 -4.08 17.46 10.15
N GLU A 128 -3.57 16.40 9.51
CA GLU A 128 -2.97 16.43 8.16
C GLU A 128 -3.85 15.78 7.06
N PHE A 129 -4.87 14.97 7.41
CA PHE A 129 -5.70 14.15 6.51
C PHE A 129 -7.22 14.26 6.78
N GLU A 130 -8.08 13.81 5.85
CA GLU A 130 -9.55 13.89 5.96
C GLU A 130 -10.16 12.76 6.84
N GLU A 131 -11.36 12.97 7.42
CA GLU A 131 -11.98 12.06 8.42
C GLU A 131 -12.33 10.64 7.89
N ASP A 132 -12.36 10.43 6.56
CA ASP A 132 -12.54 9.12 5.92
C ASP A 132 -11.25 8.56 5.29
N GLU A 133 -10.12 9.24 5.45
CA GLU A 133 -8.80 8.67 5.18
C GLU A 133 -8.36 7.79 6.36
N MET A 134 -7.84 6.60 6.07
CA MET A 134 -7.33 5.70 7.10
C MET A 134 -6.08 4.95 6.65
N PHE A 135 -5.29 4.50 7.62
CA PHE A 135 -4.37 3.39 7.45
C PHE A 135 -4.61 2.35 8.54
N GLN A 136 -4.17 1.11 8.29
CA GLN A 136 -4.09 0.05 9.27
C GLN A 136 -2.87 -0.82 8.97
N VAL A 137 -2.18 -1.27 10.00
CA VAL A 137 -1.02 -2.16 9.91
C VAL A 137 -1.23 -3.31 10.89
N SER A 138 -0.89 -4.53 10.48
CA SER A 138 -0.79 -5.67 11.39
C SER A 138 0.33 -6.62 11.01
N PHE A 139 0.84 -7.36 12.01
CA PHE A 139 1.82 -8.43 11.83
C PHE A 139 1.35 -9.71 12.51
N MET A 140 1.29 -10.79 11.75
CA MET A 140 0.88 -12.12 12.21
C MET A 140 2.10 -13.00 12.45
N ASP A 141 2.27 -13.47 13.69
CA ASP A 141 3.00 -14.70 14.01
C ASP A 141 1.98 -15.85 14.07
N LYS A 142 1.84 -16.59 12.96
CA LYS A 142 0.83 -17.65 12.87
C LYS A 142 1.09 -18.77 13.88
N LYS A 143 2.35 -19.01 14.23
CA LYS A 143 2.71 -20.05 15.21
C LYS A 143 2.27 -19.66 16.62
N LYS A 144 2.51 -18.42 17.05
CA LYS A 144 1.98 -17.92 18.34
C LYS A 144 0.45 -17.95 18.35
N TYR A 145 -0.20 -17.52 17.26
CA TYR A 145 -1.65 -17.53 17.14
C TYR A 145 -2.28 -18.93 17.21
N ASP A 146 -1.59 -19.96 16.68
CA ASP A 146 -2.04 -21.36 16.76
C ASP A 146 -1.63 -22.06 18.09
N GLU A 147 -0.75 -21.47 18.91
CA GLU A 147 -0.20 -22.08 20.14
C GLU A 147 -0.59 -21.38 21.46
N ASP A 148 -1.01 -20.11 21.45
CA ASP A 148 -1.42 -19.33 22.63
C ASP A 148 -2.77 -18.61 22.40
N ASP A 149 -3.81 -19.07 23.10
CA ASP A 149 -5.17 -18.50 23.09
C ASP A 149 -5.22 -17.00 23.48
N ASN A 150 -4.14 -16.44 24.03
CA ASN A 150 -4.02 -15.04 24.47
C ASN A 150 -3.12 -14.19 23.56
N TYR A 151 -2.60 -14.74 22.44
CA TYR A 151 -1.77 -13.97 21.52
C TYR A 151 -2.61 -13.04 20.64
N GLU A 152 -2.60 -11.76 20.98
CA GLU A 152 -3.11 -10.69 20.11
C GLU A 152 -1.98 -10.25 19.15
N PRO A 153 -2.14 -10.41 17.81
CA PRO A 153 -1.14 -9.98 16.84
C PRO A 153 -0.99 -8.44 16.86
N PRO A 154 0.23 -7.88 16.86
CA PRO A 154 0.44 -6.43 16.82
C PRO A 154 -0.32 -5.80 15.65
N MET A 155 -1.26 -4.92 15.98
CA MET A 155 -2.22 -4.32 15.06
C MET A 155 -2.55 -2.91 15.51
N PHE A 156 -2.61 -1.96 14.57
CA PHE A 156 -2.88 -0.55 14.82
C PHE A 156 -3.34 0.18 13.55
N SER A 157 -3.89 1.38 13.71
CA SER A 157 -4.50 2.20 12.67
C SER A 157 -4.30 3.70 12.93
N SER A 158 -4.91 4.53 12.09
CA SER A 158 -5.03 5.99 12.29
C SER A 158 -5.62 6.38 13.66
N ASP A 159 -6.47 5.52 14.22
CA ASP A 159 -7.36 5.88 15.33
C ASP A 159 -6.87 5.35 16.69
N ASP A 160 -6.06 4.29 16.70
CA ASP A 160 -5.68 3.49 17.88
C ASP A 160 -4.15 3.23 18.02
N TYR A 161 -3.29 3.81 17.16
CA TYR A 161 -1.83 3.65 17.27
C TYR A 161 -1.25 4.03 18.64
N SER A 162 -1.95 4.90 19.39
CA SER A 162 -1.54 5.38 20.72
C SER A 162 -1.42 4.26 21.77
N ASP A 163 -2.07 3.12 21.55
CA ASP A 163 -2.03 1.98 22.46
C ASP A 163 -0.71 1.20 22.36
N LEU A 164 0.03 1.36 21.26
CA LEU A 164 1.34 0.73 21.02
C LEU A 164 2.50 1.74 20.90
N PHE A 165 2.25 2.96 20.43
CA PHE A 165 3.29 3.96 20.12
C PHE A 165 2.96 5.36 20.66
N THR A 166 3.98 6.08 21.10
CA THR A 166 3.87 7.51 21.45
C THR A 166 3.81 8.42 20.22
N ASP A 167 4.46 8.01 19.13
CA ASP A 167 4.48 8.66 17.82
C ASP A 167 5.03 7.66 16.78
N GLY A 168 5.12 8.06 15.51
CA GLY A 168 5.84 7.27 14.51
C GLY A 168 5.76 7.86 13.11
N THR A 169 6.35 7.12 12.16
CA THR A 169 6.34 7.46 10.73
C THR A 169 5.85 6.27 9.90
N LEU A 170 5.03 6.56 8.89
CA LEU A 170 4.56 5.59 7.90
C LEU A 170 4.66 6.21 6.49
N TYR A 171 5.33 5.49 5.58
CA TYR A 171 5.36 5.80 4.16
C TYR A 171 4.96 4.55 3.37
N LEU A 172 4.04 4.71 2.42
CA LEU A 172 3.69 3.68 1.45
C LEU A 172 3.53 4.32 0.08
N ASN A 173 4.21 3.76 -0.92
CA ASN A 173 4.04 4.12 -2.32
C ASN A 173 4.32 2.91 -3.21
N TYR A 174 3.74 2.87 -4.41
CA TYR A 174 4.14 1.91 -5.43
C TYR A 174 4.04 2.48 -6.84
N THR A 175 4.84 1.92 -7.73
CA THR A 175 4.86 2.20 -9.17
C THR A 175 4.64 0.88 -9.92
N ASP A 176 4.67 0.89 -11.26
CA ASP A 176 4.37 -0.31 -12.07
C ASP A 176 5.25 -1.55 -11.74
N ASP A 177 6.50 -1.34 -11.29
CA ASP A 177 7.49 -2.41 -11.03
C ASP A 177 8.04 -2.47 -9.58
N GLU A 178 7.82 -1.43 -8.75
CA GLU A 178 8.43 -1.32 -7.41
C GLU A 178 7.43 -0.82 -6.35
N LEU A 179 7.35 -1.54 -5.23
CA LEU A 179 6.76 -1.15 -3.96
C LEU A 179 7.84 -0.52 -3.07
N ASP A 180 7.51 0.58 -2.40
CA ASP A 180 8.34 1.28 -1.42
C ASP A 180 7.51 1.52 -0.15
N PHE A 181 7.85 0.81 0.93
CA PHE A 181 7.15 0.84 2.20
C PHE A 181 8.15 0.99 3.35
N HIS A 182 7.85 1.90 4.28
CA HIS A 182 8.59 2.10 5.51
C HIS A 182 7.63 2.40 6.67
N PHE A 183 7.86 1.77 7.82
CA PHE A 183 7.20 2.09 9.09
C PHE A 183 8.21 2.07 10.25
N SER A 184 8.09 3.03 11.16
CA SER A 184 8.88 3.11 12.39
C SER A 184 8.04 3.74 13.50
N GLY A 185 7.69 2.97 14.53
CA GLY A 185 6.93 3.44 15.70
C GLY A 185 7.82 3.67 16.92
N ASP A 186 7.65 4.80 17.60
CA ASP A 186 8.30 5.11 18.87
C ASP A 186 7.48 4.49 20.02
N ALA A 187 7.81 3.24 20.37
CA ALA A 187 7.06 2.39 21.29
C ALA A 187 6.67 3.05 22.63
N ALA A 188 5.44 2.80 23.06
CA ALA A 188 4.91 3.22 24.36
C ALA A 188 5.59 2.49 25.54
N GLU A 189 5.44 3.01 26.76
CA GLU A 189 6.05 2.41 27.96
C GLU A 189 5.48 1.00 28.22
N GLY A 190 6.28 -0.03 27.92
CA GLY A 190 5.90 -1.44 28.05
C GLY A 190 5.48 -2.13 26.75
N ALA A 191 5.36 -1.40 25.64
CA ALA A 191 5.12 -1.97 24.31
C ALA A 191 6.42 -2.51 23.67
N GLU A 192 6.28 -3.45 22.73
CA GLU A 192 7.41 -3.93 21.94
C GLU A 192 7.79 -2.93 20.82
N THR A 193 9.08 -2.84 20.49
CA THR A 193 9.55 -2.03 19.36
C THR A 193 9.05 -2.61 18.04
N PHE A 194 8.34 -1.83 17.23
CA PHE A 194 7.87 -2.24 15.91
C PHE A 194 8.47 -1.34 14.82
N ALA A 195 9.13 -1.96 13.84
CA ALA A 195 9.62 -1.30 12.63
C ALA A 195 9.50 -2.25 11.44
N ALA A 196 9.30 -1.71 10.24
CA ALA A 196 9.22 -2.50 9.03
C ALA A 196 9.69 -1.70 7.82
N GLN A 197 10.27 -2.39 6.84
CA GLN A 197 10.52 -1.80 5.52
C GLN A 197 10.49 -2.87 4.43
N TYR A 198 10.04 -2.47 3.25
CA TYR A 198 10.13 -3.26 2.03
C TYR A 198 10.34 -2.34 0.83
N LYS A 199 11.44 -2.56 0.10
CA LYS A 199 11.66 -1.95 -1.21
C LYS A 199 11.96 -3.03 -2.24
N GLY A 200 11.12 -3.19 -3.27
CA GLY A 200 11.27 -4.26 -4.23
C GLY A 200 10.02 -4.56 -5.07
N PRO A 201 10.05 -5.65 -5.88
CA PRO A 201 8.95 -6.03 -6.76
C PRO A 201 7.77 -6.61 -5.97
N PHE A 202 6.56 -6.51 -6.54
CA PHE A 202 5.33 -7.06 -5.95
C PHE A 202 4.49 -7.80 -7.00
N THR A 203 3.54 -8.62 -6.54
CA THR A 203 2.50 -9.22 -7.38
C THR A 203 1.19 -8.44 -7.23
N GLU A 204 0.67 -7.88 -8.33
CA GLU A 204 -0.63 -7.20 -8.33
C GLU A 204 -1.78 -8.19 -8.54
N ILE A 205 -2.64 -8.42 -7.53
CA ILE A 205 -3.88 -9.19 -7.69
C ILE A 205 -4.97 -8.27 -8.24
N LYS A 206 -5.10 -8.29 -9.57
CA LYS A 206 -6.15 -7.56 -10.30
C LYS A 206 -7.51 -8.17 -10.02
N GLN A 207 -8.40 -7.42 -9.38
CA GLN A 207 -9.81 -7.79 -9.31
C GLN A 207 -10.39 -7.92 -10.73
N ASN A 208 -11.26 -8.90 -10.95
CA ASN A 208 -11.99 -9.01 -12.21
C ASN A 208 -12.94 -7.81 -12.35
N PRO A 209 -12.77 -6.91 -13.34
CA PRO A 209 -13.64 -5.75 -13.48
C PRO A 209 -15.07 -6.14 -13.89
N TYR A 210 -15.27 -7.37 -14.37
CA TYR A 210 -16.58 -7.93 -14.66
C TYR A 210 -17.05 -8.72 -13.44
N TYR A 211 -17.98 -8.16 -12.68
CA TYR A 211 -18.63 -8.80 -11.54
C TYR A 211 -20.08 -8.33 -11.45
N PHE A 212 -20.86 -8.98 -10.59
CA PHE A 212 -22.12 -8.46 -10.09
C PHE A 212 -22.25 -8.77 -8.60
N SER A 213 -23.07 -8.01 -7.88
CA SER A 213 -23.35 -8.25 -6.46
C SER A 213 -24.74 -8.85 -6.29
N VAL A 214 -24.87 -9.87 -5.45
CA VAL A 214 -26.15 -10.48 -5.06
C VAL A 214 -26.16 -10.65 -3.55
N ASP A 215 -27.25 -10.24 -2.89
CA ASP A 215 -27.45 -10.35 -1.44
C ASP A 215 -26.35 -9.69 -0.55
N GLY A 216 -25.49 -8.87 -1.16
CA GLY A 216 -24.33 -8.21 -0.55
C GLY A 216 -22.99 -8.76 -1.05
N ASP A 217 -22.94 -10.04 -1.43
CA ASP A 217 -21.73 -10.73 -1.88
C ASP A 217 -21.32 -10.34 -3.30
N ARG A 218 -20.01 -10.22 -3.54
CA ARG A 218 -19.43 -10.02 -4.87
C ARG A 218 -19.29 -11.36 -5.61
N MET A 219 -19.90 -11.46 -6.78
CA MET A 219 -19.79 -12.60 -7.69
C MET A 219 -19.03 -12.19 -8.96
N ASP A 220 -17.76 -12.58 -9.07
CA ASP A 220 -16.94 -12.35 -10.26
C ASP A 220 -17.53 -13.09 -11.48
N LEU A 221 -17.69 -12.38 -12.59
CA LEU A 221 -18.24 -12.94 -13.84
C LEU A 221 -17.21 -13.87 -14.48
N ARG A 222 -17.55 -15.16 -14.61
CA ARG A 222 -16.69 -16.16 -15.26
C ARG A 222 -17.14 -16.55 -16.66
N ALA A 223 -18.44 -16.44 -16.95
CA ALA A 223 -18.98 -16.72 -18.28
C ALA A 223 -20.07 -15.73 -18.70
N ALA A 224 -20.04 -15.39 -19.98
CA ALA A 224 -21.08 -14.63 -20.68
C ALA A 224 -21.37 -15.32 -22.02
N PHE A 225 -22.62 -15.72 -22.27
CA PHE A 225 -23.01 -16.39 -23.52
C PHE A 225 -24.43 -16.00 -23.94
N ALA A 226 -24.76 -16.26 -25.22
CA ALA A 226 -26.07 -15.95 -25.80
C ALA A 226 -26.68 -17.19 -26.45
N GLU A 227 -27.99 -17.36 -26.27
CA GLU A 227 -28.80 -18.42 -26.83
C GLU A 227 -29.90 -17.82 -27.70
N LYS A 228 -30.03 -18.29 -28.94
CA LYS A 228 -31.18 -17.94 -29.77
C LYS A 228 -32.37 -18.80 -29.38
N VAL A 229 -33.45 -18.16 -28.94
CA VAL A 229 -34.72 -18.81 -28.58
C VAL A 229 -35.77 -18.53 -29.67
N ALA A 230 -36.99 -19.04 -29.51
CA ALA A 230 -38.06 -18.90 -30.50
C ALA A 230 -38.39 -17.42 -30.81
N ASP A 231 -38.54 -16.62 -29.75
CA ASP A 231 -39.07 -15.26 -29.81
C ASP A 231 -38.00 -14.17 -29.61
N GLY A 232 -36.70 -14.49 -29.76
CA GLY A 232 -35.60 -13.53 -29.56
C GLY A 232 -34.24 -14.17 -29.21
N VAL A 233 -33.44 -13.45 -28.43
CA VAL A 233 -32.13 -13.87 -27.91
C VAL A 233 -32.09 -13.71 -26.39
N ALA A 234 -31.66 -14.76 -25.69
CA ALA A 234 -31.38 -14.72 -24.26
C ALA A 234 -29.86 -14.65 -24.03
N PHE A 235 -29.41 -13.61 -23.32
CA PHE A 235 -28.04 -13.44 -22.85
C PHE A 235 -27.95 -13.89 -21.39
N TYR A 236 -26.91 -14.63 -21.05
CA TYR A 236 -26.67 -15.17 -19.71
C TYR A 236 -25.31 -14.69 -19.20
N LEU A 237 -25.25 -14.27 -17.93
CA LEU A 237 -24.06 -13.83 -17.22
C LEU A 237 -23.97 -14.59 -15.90
N THR A 238 -22.83 -15.24 -15.58
CA THR A 238 -22.71 -16.07 -14.36
C THR A 238 -21.28 -16.21 -13.82
N PRO A 239 -21.08 -16.35 -12.49
CA PRO A 239 -19.84 -16.84 -11.88
C PRO A 239 -19.57 -18.34 -12.09
N GLY A 240 -20.55 -19.08 -12.63
CA GLY A 240 -20.40 -20.47 -13.02
C GLY A 240 -19.51 -20.67 -14.25
N ASN A 241 -18.81 -21.79 -14.31
CA ASN A 241 -17.96 -22.15 -15.46
C ASN A 241 -18.76 -22.96 -16.49
N ILE A 242 -19.71 -22.28 -17.15
CA ILE A 242 -20.65 -22.86 -18.13
C ILE A 242 -20.72 -22.04 -19.41
N ASP A 243 -21.01 -22.70 -20.53
CA ASP A 243 -20.99 -22.16 -21.88
C ASP A 243 -22.37 -22.15 -22.57
N LYS A 244 -23.42 -22.62 -21.88
CA LYS A 244 -24.74 -22.92 -22.46
C LYS A 244 -25.84 -23.06 -21.40
N ALA A 245 -27.08 -22.70 -21.78
CA ALA A 245 -28.22 -22.60 -20.87
C ALA A 245 -28.68 -23.93 -20.26
N ASN A 246 -28.44 -25.08 -20.92
CA ASN A 246 -28.79 -26.40 -20.37
C ASN A 246 -27.84 -26.88 -19.25
N ARG A 247 -26.97 -25.98 -18.73
CA ARG A 247 -26.11 -26.20 -17.55
C ARG A 247 -26.34 -25.15 -16.46
N LEU A 248 -27.42 -24.37 -16.50
CA LEU A 248 -27.70 -23.35 -15.47
C LEU A 248 -27.87 -23.96 -14.07
N ASP A 249 -28.30 -25.22 -13.97
CA ASP A 249 -28.37 -25.97 -12.71
C ASP A 249 -26.98 -26.26 -12.08
N ASP A 250 -25.89 -26.17 -12.87
CA ASP A 250 -24.51 -26.21 -12.36
C ASP A 250 -24.08 -24.85 -11.74
N THR A 251 -24.98 -23.86 -11.66
CA THR A 251 -24.67 -22.48 -11.23
C THR A 251 -25.63 -21.98 -10.16
N TYR A 252 -25.10 -21.45 -9.06
CA TYR A 252 -25.90 -20.96 -7.94
C TYR A 252 -26.59 -19.62 -8.23
N TYR A 253 -25.93 -18.74 -9.00
CA TYR A 253 -26.50 -17.49 -9.50
C TYR A 253 -26.22 -17.33 -11.00
N TYR A 254 -27.18 -16.74 -11.72
CA TYR A 254 -27.01 -16.20 -13.06
C TYR A 254 -27.97 -15.04 -13.32
N ILE A 255 -27.56 -14.10 -14.16
CA ILE A 255 -28.44 -13.06 -14.71
C ILE A 255 -28.85 -13.50 -16.12
N ARG A 256 -30.15 -13.41 -16.43
CA ARG A 256 -30.70 -13.68 -17.78
C ARG A 256 -31.36 -12.41 -18.33
N LEU A 257 -30.77 -11.82 -19.36
CA LEU A 257 -31.30 -10.68 -20.10
C LEU A 257 -31.94 -11.20 -21.39
N PHE A 258 -33.20 -10.86 -21.65
CA PHE A 258 -33.90 -11.28 -22.86
C PHE A 258 -34.16 -10.09 -23.79
N VAL A 259 -33.82 -10.24 -25.07
CA VAL A 259 -34.06 -9.28 -26.13
C VAL A 259 -34.96 -9.94 -27.18
N PRO A 260 -36.20 -9.46 -27.39
CA PRO A 260 -37.09 -9.93 -28.46
C PRO A 260 -36.63 -9.42 -29.85
#